data_AF-A0A2V8K826-F1
#
_entry.id   AF-A0A2V8K826-F1
#
_cell.length_a   1.000
_cell.length_b   1.000
_cell.length_c   1.000
_cell.angle_alpha   90.00
_cell.angle_beta   90.00
_cell.angle_gamma   90.00
#
_symmetry.space_group_name_H-M   'P 1'
#
loop_
_entity.id
_entity.type
_entity.pdbx_description
1 polymer ?
#
loop_
_entity_poly.entity_id
_entity_poly.type
_entity_poly.pdbx_seq_one_letter_code
_entity_poly.pdbx_strand_id
1 'polypeptide(L)'
;MRLLRLFLLILLLVCSAFAENLVLVNGIILDGSGKSRFTGNVRIRDGKIADMGLFKPAAGETFLDVKGMIVAPGFIDLENLSVAALEKDVGATSSISQGITTAILGSDGTGPYLIEEFMQPFDEKPPGVNVAMLVGHSTVRRQIMGPDYKRSANEDEIRRMGELVENAMRQGAFGLASDLRSEPASFSTTDELSALAKAAARFGGSLFVHPRDETIQEPLELARTAKVTLQLSLNKLTATVLADLDKARMQGIDVGSHIYSFTES
;
A
#
# COMPACT_ATOMS: atom_id res chain seq x y z
N MET A 1 -25.07 -37.52 16.25
CA MET A 1 -25.08 -36.37 15.29
C MET A 1 -25.12 -34.99 15.96
N ARG A 2 -25.75 -34.79 17.13
CA ARG A 2 -25.72 -33.49 17.85
C ARG A 2 -24.36 -33.14 18.49
N LEU A 3 -23.62 -34.13 19.01
CA LEU A 3 -22.27 -33.89 19.58
C LEU A 3 -21.21 -33.53 18.51
N LEU A 4 -21.31 -34.07 17.29
CA LEU A 4 -20.38 -33.77 16.19
C LEU A 4 -20.55 -32.33 15.67
N ARG A 5 -21.77 -31.79 15.70
CA ARG A 5 -22.05 -30.37 15.36
C ARG A 5 -21.57 -29.40 16.44
N LEU A 6 -21.58 -29.80 17.72
CA LEU A 6 -21.07 -28.98 18.82
C LEU A 6 -19.53 -28.91 18.80
N PHE A 7 -18.86 -30.00 18.43
CA PHE A 7 -17.40 -30.04 18.29
C PHE A 7 -16.90 -29.20 17.09
N LEU A 8 -17.65 -29.19 15.99
CA LEU A 8 -17.34 -28.37 14.80
C LEU A 8 -17.56 -26.86 15.06
N LEU A 9 -18.55 -26.51 15.90
CA LEU A 9 -18.80 -25.11 16.31
C LEU A 9 -17.69 -24.57 17.22
N ILE A 10 -17.17 -25.42 18.12
CA ILE A 10 -16.04 -25.07 19.01
C ILE A 10 -14.75 -24.91 18.20
N LEU A 11 -14.51 -25.75 17.18
CA LEU A 11 -13.32 -25.63 16.32
C LEU A 11 -13.31 -24.34 15.49
N LEU A 12 -14.47 -23.86 15.05
CA LEU A 12 -14.62 -22.60 14.30
C LEU A 12 -14.44 -21.34 15.17
N LEU A 13 -14.81 -21.39 16.46
CA LEU A 13 -14.60 -20.29 17.40
C LEU A 13 -13.15 -20.19 17.92
N VAL A 14 -12.41 -21.31 17.91
CA VAL A 14 -11.03 -21.34 18.41
C VAL A 14 -10.05 -20.73 17.40
N CYS A 15 -10.32 -20.80 16.10
CA CYS A 15 -9.36 -20.36 15.07
C CYS A 15 -9.15 -18.83 15.02
N SER A 16 -10.21 -18.04 15.23
CA SER A 16 -10.12 -16.56 15.19
C SER A 16 -9.44 -15.98 16.43
N ALA A 17 -9.62 -16.61 17.60
CA ALA A 17 -9.13 -16.12 18.88
C ALA A 17 -7.60 -16.25 19.05
N PHE A 18 -6.95 -17.14 18.29
CA PHE A 18 -5.52 -17.44 18.46
C PHE A 18 -4.61 -16.28 18.08
N ALA A 19 -5.00 -15.42 17.13
CA ALA A 19 -4.16 -14.29 16.70
C ALA A 19 -4.44 -13.01 17.50
N GLU A 20 -5.68 -12.81 17.97
CA GLU A 20 -6.05 -11.61 18.73
C GLU A 20 -5.37 -11.56 20.10
N ASN A 21 -5.15 -12.73 20.73
CA ASN A 21 -4.54 -12.86 22.03
C ASN A 21 -3.48 -13.98 22.02
N LEU A 22 -2.20 -13.59 21.86
CA LEU A 22 -1.08 -14.51 21.72
C LEU A 22 0.20 -13.92 22.31
N VAL A 23 1.03 -14.77 22.92
CA VAL A 23 2.41 -14.41 23.25
C VAL A 23 3.37 -15.21 22.37
N LEU A 24 4.14 -14.51 21.54
CA LEU A 24 5.29 -15.09 20.86
C LEU A 24 6.47 -15.09 21.85
N VAL A 25 7.04 -16.26 22.15
CA VAL A 25 8.15 -16.38 23.11
C VAL A 25 9.45 -16.85 22.49
N ASN A 26 10.57 -16.41 23.06
CA ASN A 26 11.96 -16.75 22.71
C ASN A 26 12.39 -16.35 21.29
N GLY A 27 11.71 -15.36 20.68
CA GLY A 27 12.00 -14.89 19.34
C GLY A 27 13.22 -13.97 19.27
N ILE A 28 13.73 -13.77 18.05
CA ILE A 28 14.70 -12.72 17.73
C ILE A 28 13.91 -11.58 17.08
N ILE A 29 13.77 -10.47 17.79
CA ILE A 29 12.90 -9.37 17.40
C ILE A 29 13.67 -8.38 16.51
N LEU A 30 13.08 -8.08 15.35
CA LEU A 30 13.44 -6.99 14.44
C LEU A 30 12.24 -6.05 14.33
N ASP A 31 12.23 -4.95 15.07
CA ASP A 31 11.05 -4.08 15.25
C ASP A 31 10.77 -3.12 14.07
N GLY A 32 11.57 -3.17 13.00
CA GLY A 32 11.44 -2.30 11.84
C GLY A 32 12.04 -0.89 12.01
N SER A 33 12.56 -0.53 13.19
CA SER A 33 13.14 0.80 13.45
C SER A 33 14.56 1.00 12.89
N GLY A 34 15.17 -0.06 12.34
CA GLY A 34 16.56 -0.08 11.90
C GLY A 34 17.58 -0.32 13.02
N LYS A 35 17.14 -0.45 14.28
CA LYS A 35 18.01 -0.83 15.42
C LYS A 35 18.45 -2.30 15.33
N SER A 36 19.48 -2.65 16.10
CA SER A 36 19.94 -4.04 16.20
C SER A 36 18.86 -4.96 16.77
N ARG A 37 18.77 -6.18 16.21
CA ARG A 37 17.90 -7.24 16.72
C ARG A 37 18.21 -7.61 18.17
N PHE A 38 17.19 -8.01 18.91
CA PHE A 38 17.33 -8.47 20.30
C PHE A 38 16.45 -9.70 20.56
N THR A 39 16.84 -10.54 21.51
CA THR A 39 16.02 -11.69 21.92
C THR A 39 14.91 -11.22 22.86
N GLY A 40 13.68 -11.69 22.66
CA GLY A 40 12.58 -11.37 23.54
C GLY A 40 11.26 -12.02 23.13
N ASN A 41 10.21 -11.52 23.75
CA ASN A 41 8.85 -11.97 23.58
C ASN A 41 7.99 -10.80 23.07
N VAL A 42 6.93 -11.12 22.35
CA VAL A 42 5.93 -10.15 21.88
C VAL A 42 4.56 -10.61 22.35
N ARG A 43 3.85 -9.75 23.06
CA ARG A 43 2.50 -10.00 23.52
C ARG A 43 1.52 -9.24 22.63
N ILE A 44 0.57 -9.98 22.07
CA ILE A 44 -0.55 -9.47 21.30
C ILE A 44 -1.80 -9.60 22.18
N ARG A 45 -2.53 -8.50 22.34
CA ARG A 45 -3.85 -8.47 23.00
C ARG A 45 -4.81 -7.63 22.19
N ASP A 46 -6.01 -8.15 21.98
CA ASP A 46 -7.07 -7.52 21.20
C ASP A 46 -6.56 -6.98 19.84
N GLY A 47 -5.73 -7.79 19.17
CA GLY A 47 -5.15 -7.48 17.86
C GLY A 47 -4.03 -6.42 17.87
N LYS A 48 -3.55 -5.99 19.04
CA LYS A 48 -2.49 -4.99 19.18
C LYS A 48 -1.27 -5.54 19.92
N ILE A 49 -0.10 -5.01 19.60
CA ILE A 49 1.11 -5.27 20.39
C ILE A 49 0.96 -4.57 21.74
N ALA A 50 0.85 -5.35 22.81
CA ALA A 50 0.65 -4.86 24.17
C ALA A 50 1.97 -4.74 24.96
N ASP A 51 2.95 -5.59 24.66
CA ASP A 51 4.26 -5.59 25.31
C ASP A 51 5.31 -6.25 24.43
N MET A 52 6.57 -5.84 24.58
CA MET A 52 7.70 -6.36 23.82
C MET A 52 8.99 -6.30 24.66
N GLY A 53 9.72 -7.41 24.72
CA GLY A 53 10.99 -7.50 25.44
C GLY A 53 11.11 -8.75 26.30
N LEU A 54 11.82 -8.63 27.42
CA LEU A 54 12.04 -9.74 28.34
C LEU A 54 10.93 -9.79 29.39
N PHE A 55 9.97 -10.69 29.19
CA PHE A 55 8.92 -10.99 30.16
C PHE A 55 8.55 -12.48 30.10
N LYS A 56 7.76 -12.99 31.05
CA LYS A 56 7.19 -14.34 30.96
C LYS A 56 5.70 -14.25 30.59
N PRO A 57 5.15 -15.20 29.82
CA PRO A 57 3.70 -15.32 29.68
C PRO A 57 3.04 -15.41 31.07
N ALA A 58 1.93 -14.70 31.25
CA ALA A 58 1.12 -14.83 32.45
C ALA A 58 0.40 -16.18 32.47
N ALA A 59 -0.01 -16.62 33.66
CA ALA A 59 -0.75 -17.87 33.80
C ALA A 59 -2.04 -17.82 32.96
N GLY A 60 -2.26 -18.82 32.13
CA GLY A 60 -3.42 -18.91 31.24
C GLY A 60 -3.28 -18.16 29.90
N GLU A 61 -2.18 -17.44 29.64
CA GLU A 61 -1.92 -16.90 28.30
C GLU A 61 -1.58 -18.03 27.32
N THR A 62 -2.22 -18.01 26.16
CA THR A 62 -1.79 -18.80 25.00
C THR A 62 -0.45 -18.26 24.50
N PHE A 63 0.54 -19.13 24.33
CA PHE A 63 1.84 -18.75 23.81
C PHE A 63 2.33 -19.71 22.73
N LEU A 64 3.18 -19.17 21.85
CA LEU A 64 3.87 -19.90 20.79
C LEU A 64 5.37 -19.71 20.95
N ASP A 65 6.10 -20.81 21.08
CA ASP A 65 7.57 -20.78 21.11
C ASP A 65 8.12 -20.63 19.69
N VAL A 66 8.75 -19.48 19.43
CA VAL A 66 9.34 -19.10 18.15
C VAL A 66 10.88 -19.05 18.25
N LYS A 67 11.46 -19.86 19.13
CA LYS A 67 12.90 -19.95 19.33
C LYS A 67 13.65 -20.17 18.01
N GLY A 68 14.65 -19.32 17.78
CA GLY A 68 15.47 -19.36 16.56
C GLY A 68 14.83 -18.71 15.34
N MET A 69 13.60 -18.22 15.45
CA MET A 69 12.91 -17.48 14.39
C MET A 69 13.01 -15.97 14.60
N ILE A 70 12.83 -15.23 13.50
CA ILE A 70 12.66 -13.78 13.53
C ILE A 70 11.21 -13.43 13.81
N VAL A 71 10.97 -12.46 14.68
CA VAL A 71 9.67 -11.78 14.82
C VAL A 71 9.85 -10.34 14.31
N ALA A 72 9.09 -9.98 13.28
CA ALA A 72 9.15 -8.66 12.65
C ALA A 72 7.74 -8.13 12.36
N PRO A 73 7.57 -6.82 12.11
CA PRO A 73 6.36 -6.30 11.50
C PRO A 73 6.05 -7.06 10.21
N GLY A 74 4.75 -7.28 9.94
CA GLY A 74 4.33 -7.85 8.67
C GLY A 74 4.73 -6.94 7.51
N PHE A 75 5.06 -7.52 6.37
CA PHE A 75 5.53 -6.75 5.22
C PHE A 75 4.38 -5.93 4.61
N ILE A 76 4.73 -4.74 4.10
CA ILE A 76 3.84 -3.83 3.39
C ILE A 76 4.23 -3.87 1.93
N ASP A 77 3.32 -4.35 1.09
CA ASP A 77 3.46 -4.40 -0.36
C ASP A 77 2.99 -3.07 -0.96
N LEU A 78 3.93 -2.26 -1.44
CA LEU A 78 3.68 -0.91 -1.95
C LEU A 78 3.16 -0.91 -3.40
N GLU A 79 3.22 -2.03 -4.10
CA GLU A 79 2.87 -2.12 -5.52
C GLU A 79 2.17 -3.43 -5.77
N ASN A 80 0.88 -3.48 -5.44
CA ASN A 80 0.09 -4.66 -5.67
C ASN A 80 -0.90 -4.43 -6.82
N LEU A 81 -0.56 -4.99 -7.98
CA LEU A 81 -1.32 -4.87 -9.22
C LEU A 81 -2.54 -5.82 -9.28
N SER A 82 -2.82 -6.54 -8.20
CA SER A 82 -3.69 -7.72 -8.23
C SER A 82 -5.06 -7.48 -7.62
N VAL A 83 -5.69 -6.34 -7.92
CA VAL A 83 -7.06 -6.03 -7.46
C VAL A 83 -8.02 -7.18 -7.79
N ALA A 84 -8.07 -7.59 -9.07
CA ALA A 84 -8.91 -8.69 -9.52
C ALA A 84 -8.47 -10.07 -8.98
N ALA A 85 -7.22 -10.23 -8.54
CA ALA A 85 -6.78 -11.48 -7.93
C ALA A 85 -7.21 -11.55 -6.46
N LEU A 86 -7.21 -10.42 -5.74
CA LEU A 86 -7.70 -10.35 -4.36
C LEU A 86 -9.21 -10.60 -4.29
N GLU A 87 -9.98 -10.14 -5.29
CA GLU A 87 -11.40 -10.49 -5.41
C GLU A 87 -11.63 -12.00 -5.59
N LYS A 88 -10.75 -12.67 -6.34
CA LYS A 88 -10.81 -14.12 -6.59
C LYS A 88 -10.33 -14.95 -5.40
N ASP A 89 -9.30 -14.49 -4.71
CA ASP A 89 -8.75 -15.09 -3.50
C ASP A 89 -8.67 -14.04 -2.38
N VAL A 90 -9.81 -13.85 -1.70
CA VAL A 90 -9.92 -12.95 -0.53
C VAL A 90 -9.00 -13.41 0.61
N GLY A 91 -8.59 -14.68 0.63
CA GLY A 91 -7.60 -15.20 1.58
C GLY A 91 -6.19 -14.64 1.33
N ALA A 92 -5.95 -13.97 0.20
CA ALA A 92 -4.67 -13.37 -0.17
C ALA A 92 -3.49 -14.34 -0.02
N THR A 93 -3.69 -15.61 -0.40
CA THR A 93 -2.76 -16.71 -0.09
C THR A 93 -1.35 -16.43 -0.62
N SER A 94 -1.26 -15.87 -1.82
CA SER A 94 0.00 -15.46 -2.43
C SER A 94 0.75 -14.42 -1.57
N SER A 95 0.03 -13.45 -1.02
CA SER A 95 0.60 -12.39 -0.17
C SER A 95 0.99 -12.93 1.20
N ILE A 96 0.08 -13.62 1.89
CA ILE A 96 0.31 -14.10 3.26
C ILE A 96 1.44 -15.13 3.33
N SER A 97 1.56 -16.00 2.33
CA SER A 97 2.64 -17.01 2.27
C SER A 97 4.05 -16.39 2.19
N GLN A 98 4.15 -15.11 1.82
CA GLN A 98 5.39 -14.33 1.78
C GLN A 98 5.57 -13.43 3.02
N GLY A 99 4.61 -13.40 3.95
CA GLY A 99 4.62 -12.54 5.13
C GLY A 99 4.06 -11.13 4.90
N ILE A 100 3.40 -10.88 3.76
CA ILE A 100 2.72 -9.62 3.50
C ILE A 100 1.45 -9.54 4.35
N THR A 101 1.25 -8.40 5.01
CA THR A 101 0.09 -8.12 5.86
C THR A 101 -0.69 -6.88 5.42
N THR A 102 -0.12 -6.06 4.55
CA THR A 102 -0.77 -4.86 4.00
C THR A 102 -0.42 -4.73 2.53
N ALA A 103 -1.40 -4.42 1.69
CA ALA A 103 -1.22 -4.19 0.27
C ALA A 103 -1.76 -2.81 -0.15
N ILE A 104 -0.95 -2.07 -0.89
CA ILE A 104 -1.35 -0.84 -1.58
C ILE A 104 -1.79 -1.22 -3.00
N LEU A 105 -3.05 -0.95 -3.32
CA LEU A 105 -3.67 -1.30 -4.59
C LEU A 105 -3.81 -0.07 -5.52
N GLY A 106 -3.82 -0.33 -6.83
CA GLY A 106 -4.08 0.70 -7.86
C GLY A 106 -2.87 1.55 -8.26
N SER A 107 -1.65 1.11 -7.91
CA SER A 107 -0.39 1.83 -8.17
C SER A 107 -0.06 2.04 -9.66
N ASP A 108 -0.63 1.25 -10.56
CA ASP A 108 -0.54 1.42 -12.02
C ASP A 108 -1.39 2.59 -12.56
N GLY A 109 -2.07 3.31 -11.68
CA GLY A 109 -2.94 4.42 -12.04
C GLY A 109 -4.30 4.00 -12.57
N THR A 110 -4.69 2.74 -12.43
CA THR A 110 -6.02 2.23 -12.83
C THR A 110 -6.99 2.06 -11.67
N GLY A 111 -6.59 2.46 -10.45
CA GLY A 111 -7.48 2.47 -9.29
C GLY A 111 -8.79 3.24 -9.51
N PRO A 112 -9.87 2.89 -8.78
CA PRO A 112 -11.18 3.50 -8.92
C PRO A 112 -11.21 4.93 -8.37
N TYR A 113 -12.16 5.75 -8.83
CA TYR A 113 -12.43 7.08 -8.23
C TYR A 113 -13.65 7.08 -7.27
N LEU A 114 -14.46 6.02 -7.29
CA LEU A 114 -15.48 5.72 -6.29
C LEU A 114 -14.92 4.69 -5.32
N ILE A 115 -14.13 5.17 -4.35
CA ILE A 115 -13.37 4.33 -3.42
C ILE A 115 -14.31 3.57 -2.48
N GLU A 116 -15.34 4.23 -1.95
CA GLU A 116 -16.24 3.62 -0.97
C GLU A 116 -17.02 2.44 -1.59
N GLU A 117 -17.59 2.64 -2.78
CA GLU A 117 -18.27 1.58 -3.53
C GLU A 117 -17.32 0.42 -3.85
N PHE A 118 -16.09 0.74 -4.24
CA PHE A 118 -15.10 -0.28 -4.55
C PHE A 118 -14.65 -1.08 -3.32
N MET A 119 -14.52 -0.42 -2.17
CA MET A 119 -14.07 -1.04 -0.93
C MET A 119 -15.17 -1.81 -0.19
N GLN A 120 -16.45 -1.53 -0.47
CA GLN A 120 -17.59 -2.16 0.19
C GLN A 120 -17.50 -3.71 0.24
N PRO A 121 -17.15 -4.43 -0.84
CA PRO A 121 -17.01 -5.89 -0.76
C PRO A 121 -15.91 -6.36 0.21
N PHE A 122 -14.85 -5.57 0.37
CA PHE A 122 -13.78 -5.85 1.33
C PHE A 122 -14.19 -5.49 2.76
N ASP A 123 -15.07 -4.51 2.97
CA ASP A 123 -15.63 -4.22 4.29
C ASP A 123 -16.61 -5.32 4.74
N GLU A 124 -17.41 -5.86 3.81
CA GLU A 124 -18.33 -6.97 4.08
C GLU A 124 -17.59 -8.31 4.30
N LYS A 125 -16.49 -8.51 3.57
CA LYS A 125 -15.64 -9.70 3.69
C LYS A 125 -14.17 -9.30 3.70
N PRO A 126 -13.62 -9.00 4.90
CA PRO A 126 -12.24 -8.56 5.05
C PRO A 126 -11.24 -9.52 4.40
N PRO A 127 -10.34 -9.01 3.55
CA PRO A 127 -9.26 -9.80 2.99
C PRO A 127 -8.29 -10.25 4.08
N GLY A 128 -7.51 -11.30 3.79
CA GLY A 128 -6.49 -11.81 4.71
C GLY A 128 -5.30 -10.85 4.93
N VAL A 129 -5.27 -9.72 4.24
CA VAL A 129 -4.32 -8.61 4.40
C VAL A 129 -5.08 -7.30 4.56
N ASN A 130 -4.46 -6.29 5.18
CA ASN A 130 -4.97 -4.92 5.15
C ASN A 130 -4.85 -4.37 3.72
N VAL A 131 -5.78 -3.50 3.33
CA VAL A 131 -5.81 -2.88 2.00
C VAL A 131 -5.84 -1.37 2.13
N ALA A 132 -5.01 -0.69 1.34
CA ALA A 132 -5.13 0.73 1.09
C ALA A 132 -5.26 0.96 -0.42
N MET A 133 -6.22 1.80 -0.84
CA MET A 133 -6.54 2.01 -2.25
C MET A 133 -6.03 3.37 -2.74
N LEU A 134 -5.37 3.38 -3.90
CA LEU A 134 -5.03 4.60 -4.62
C LEU A 134 -6.12 4.92 -5.65
N VAL A 135 -6.45 6.20 -5.82
CA VAL A 135 -7.24 6.63 -6.98
C VAL A 135 -6.35 6.65 -8.23
N GLY A 136 -6.87 6.15 -9.35
CA GLY A 136 -6.13 6.03 -10.59
C GLY A 136 -6.24 7.26 -11.48
N HIS A 137 -5.09 7.85 -11.85
CA HIS A 137 -5.01 8.94 -12.85
C HIS A 137 -5.60 8.51 -14.20
N SER A 138 -5.27 7.32 -14.69
CA SER A 138 -5.81 6.79 -15.95
C SER A 138 -7.33 6.65 -15.90
N THR A 139 -7.87 6.27 -14.75
CA THR A 139 -9.32 6.12 -14.54
C THR A 139 -10.04 7.47 -14.58
N VAL A 140 -9.58 8.47 -13.83
CA VAL A 140 -10.21 9.81 -13.85
C VAL A 140 -10.08 10.48 -15.22
N ARG A 141 -8.96 10.26 -15.92
CA ARG A 141 -8.77 10.78 -17.28
C ARG A 141 -9.75 10.20 -18.27
N ARG A 142 -9.93 8.87 -18.27
CA ARG A 142 -10.96 8.21 -19.10
C ARG A 142 -12.37 8.70 -18.75
N GLN A 143 -12.66 8.87 -17.47
CA GLN A 143 -13.97 9.32 -17.00
C GLN A 143 -14.32 10.73 -17.52
N ILE A 144 -13.36 11.65 -17.54
CA ILE A 144 -13.60 13.05 -17.91
C ILE A 144 -13.45 13.30 -19.41
N MET A 145 -12.45 12.71 -20.06
CA MET A 145 -12.13 12.96 -21.46
C MET A 145 -12.82 11.98 -22.42
N GLY A 146 -13.32 10.84 -21.93
CA GLY A 146 -13.94 9.82 -22.76
C GLY A 146 -13.02 9.37 -23.91
N PRO A 147 -13.50 9.21 -25.15
CA PRO A 147 -12.70 8.75 -26.29
C PRO A 147 -11.58 9.72 -26.70
N ASP A 148 -11.64 10.99 -26.28
CA ASP A 148 -10.68 12.03 -26.64
C ASP A 148 -9.44 12.03 -25.73
N TYR A 149 -9.21 10.98 -24.93
CA TYR A 149 -8.11 10.93 -23.96
C TYR A 149 -6.70 11.02 -24.58
N LYS A 150 -6.55 10.81 -25.89
CA LYS A 150 -5.28 10.78 -26.65
C LYS A 150 -4.72 12.16 -27.01
N ARG A 151 -4.93 13.14 -26.15
CA ARG A 151 -4.40 14.51 -26.24
C ARG A 151 -4.20 15.05 -24.83
N SER A 152 -3.51 16.17 -24.68
CA SER A 152 -3.47 16.91 -23.42
C SER A 152 -4.89 17.31 -22.98
N ALA A 153 -5.15 17.21 -21.68
CA ALA A 153 -6.38 17.72 -21.09
C ALA A 153 -6.37 19.25 -21.12
N ASN A 154 -7.53 19.87 -21.33
CA ASN A 154 -7.70 21.31 -21.17
C ASN A 154 -7.93 21.67 -19.68
N GLU A 155 -7.92 22.96 -19.35
CA GLU A 155 -8.04 23.44 -17.97
C GLU A 155 -9.33 22.95 -17.27
N ASP A 156 -10.46 22.92 -17.98
CA ASP A 156 -11.74 22.45 -17.44
C ASP A 156 -11.76 20.94 -17.18
N GLU A 157 -11.08 20.16 -18.02
CA GLU A 157 -10.91 18.72 -17.82
C GLU A 157 -10.00 18.45 -16.62
N ILE A 158 -8.88 19.17 -16.51
CA ILE A 158 -7.96 19.05 -15.37
C ILE A 158 -8.69 19.38 -14.07
N ARG A 159 -9.48 20.46 -14.04
CA ARG A 159 -10.30 20.83 -12.88
C ARG A 159 -11.27 19.72 -12.49
N ARG A 160 -12.04 19.17 -13.44
CA ARG A 160 -13.00 18.09 -13.18
C ARG A 160 -12.34 16.80 -12.74
N MET A 161 -11.17 16.46 -13.29
CA MET A 161 -10.38 15.32 -12.80
C MET A 161 -9.91 15.55 -11.36
N GLY A 162 -9.50 16.78 -11.03
CA GLY A 162 -9.15 17.18 -9.67
C GLY A 162 -10.32 16.98 -8.70
N GLU A 163 -11.53 17.37 -9.08
CA GLU A 163 -12.75 17.16 -8.28
C GLU A 163 -13.01 15.67 -7.99
N LEU A 164 -12.78 14.78 -8.97
CA LEU A 164 -12.88 13.33 -8.75
C LEU A 164 -11.81 12.82 -7.78
N VAL A 165 -10.57 13.31 -7.90
CA VAL A 165 -9.48 12.95 -6.98
C VAL A 165 -9.79 13.43 -5.56
N GLU A 166 -10.24 14.67 -5.37
CA GLU A 166 -10.64 15.18 -4.05
C GLU A 166 -11.78 14.35 -3.45
N ASN A 167 -12.77 13.97 -4.26
CA ASN A 167 -13.86 13.12 -3.81
C ASN A 167 -13.37 11.72 -3.41
N ALA A 168 -12.44 11.13 -4.16
CA ALA A 168 -11.83 9.84 -3.81
C ALA A 168 -11.04 9.93 -2.49
N MET A 169 -10.28 11.01 -2.27
CA MET A 169 -9.58 11.23 -1.00
C MET A 169 -10.54 11.36 0.19
N ARG A 170 -11.69 12.03 0.01
CA ARG A 170 -12.72 12.12 1.06
C ARG A 170 -13.33 10.77 1.42
N GLN A 171 -13.37 9.85 0.47
CA GLN A 171 -13.83 8.46 0.66
C GLN A 171 -12.73 7.55 1.27
N GLY A 172 -11.53 8.07 1.53
CA GLY A 172 -10.46 7.30 2.17
C GLY A 172 -9.39 6.75 1.22
N ALA A 173 -9.27 7.25 -0.01
CA ALA A 173 -8.10 6.94 -0.84
C ALA A 173 -6.79 7.28 -0.10
N PHE A 174 -5.80 6.41 -0.22
CA PHE A 174 -4.46 6.61 0.34
C PHE A 174 -3.66 7.67 -0.42
N GLY A 175 -4.04 7.95 -1.67
CA GLY A 175 -3.31 8.83 -2.56
C GLY A 175 -3.73 8.68 -4.02
N LEU A 176 -2.96 9.30 -4.92
CA LEU A 176 -3.12 9.24 -6.37
C LEU A 176 -2.01 8.38 -6.98
N ALA A 177 -2.36 7.58 -7.98
CA ALA A 177 -1.41 6.78 -8.75
C ALA A 177 -1.42 7.11 -10.25
N SER A 178 -0.27 7.01 -10.90
CA SER A 178 -0.16 7.18 -12.37
C SER A 178 0.98 6.34 -12.95
N ASP A 179 0.70 5.61 -14.04
CA ASP A 179 1.73 5.06 -14.92
C ASP A 179 1.89 5.92 -16.18
N LEU A 180 2.95 6.72 -16.23
CA LEU A 180 3.18 7.68 -17.33
C LEU A 180 3.68 7.04 -18.63
N ARG A 181 3.90 5.72 -18.62
CA ARG A 181 4.28 4.94 -19.80
C ARG A 181 3.05 4.45 -20.58
N SER A 182 1.91 4.33 -19.89
CA SER A 182 0.73 3.61 -20.37
C SER A 182 -0.41 4.55 -20.77
N GLU A 183 -1.21 4.17 -21.77
CA GLU A 183 -2.42 4.93 -22.11
C GLU A 183 -3.48 4.82 -20.99
N PRO A 184 -4.20 5.92 -20.69
CA PRO A 184 -4.14 7.23 -21.32
C PRO A 184 -3.11 8.20 -20.71
N ALA A 185 -2.52 7.85 -19.56
CA ALA A 185 -1.66 8.74 -18.78
C ALA A 185 -0.38 9.15 -19.54
N SER A 186 0.07 8.38 -20.53
CA SER A 186 1.16 8.76 -21.42
C SER A 186 0.91 10.06 -22.22
N PHE A 187 -0.34 10.50 -22.39
CA PHE A 187 -0.67 11.79 -23.04
C PHE A 187 -0.79 12.96 -22.05
N SER A 188 -0.56 12.73 -20.76
CA SER A 188 -0.64 13.76 -19.72
C SER A 188 0.51 14.73 -19.75
N THR A 189 0.23 15.95 -19.30
CA THR A 189 1.25 16.98 -19.06
C THR A 189 1.64 17.00 -17.59
N THR A 190 2.80 17.58 -17.29
CA THR A 190 3.26 17.79 -15.91
C THR A 190 2.29 18.71 -15.15
N ASP A 191 1.67 19.70 -15.80
CA ASP A 191 0.69 20.60 -15.17
C ASP A 191 -0.57 19.87 -14.73
N GLU A 192 -1.08 18.97 -15.57
CA GLU A 192 -2.20 18.10 -15.23
C GLU A 192 -1.87 17.25 -14.01
N LEU A 193 -0.76 16.52 -14.06
CA LEU A 193 -0.36 15.64 -12.95
C LEU A 193 -0.08 16.44 -11.67
N SER A 194 0.48 17.65 -11.78
CA SER A 194 0.70 18.55 -10.64
C SER A 194 -0.61 19.00 -10.02
N ALA A 195 -1.62 19.34 -10.84
CA ALA A 195 -2.94 19.74 -10.35
C ALA A 195 -3.64 18.59 -9.59
N LEU A 196 -3.60 17.37 -10.15
CA LEU A 196 -4.19 16.19 -9.50
C LEU A 196 -3.43 15.78 -8.23
N ALA A 197 -2.10 15.85 -8.25
CA ALA A 197 -1.28 15.58 -7.07
C ALA A 197 -1.57 16.59 -5.95
N LYS A 198 -1.75 17.87 -6.27
CA LYS A 198 -2.16 18.89 -5.30
C LYS A 198 -3.55 18.60 -4.74
N ALA A 199 -4.49 18.15 -5.57
CA ALA A 199 -5.82 17.73 -5.11
C ALA A 199 -5.73 16.60 -4.08
N ALA A 200 -4.89 15.59 -4.31
CA ALA A 200 -4.64 14.52 -3.34
C ALA A 200 -3.94 15.01 -2.06
N ALA A 201 -2.90 15.83 -2.21
CA ALA A 201 -2.08 16.33 -1.10
C ALA A 201 -2.87 17.19 -0.09
N ARG A 202 -3.94 17.88 -0.52
CA ARG A 202 -4.84 18.63 0.38
C ARG A 202 -5.48 17.76 1.47
N PHE A 203 -5.54 16.45 1.28
CA PHE A 203 -6.09 15.47 2.20
C PHE A 203 -5.01 14.56 2.82
N GLY A 204 -3.73 14.90 2.62
CA GLY A 204 -2.60 14.09 3.10
C GLY A 204 -2.28 12.87 2.22
N GLY A 205 -2.82 12.81 1.01
CA GLY A 205 -2.55 11.71 0.06
C GLY A 205 -1.14 11.76 -0.50
N SER A 206 -0.57 10.58 -0.74
CA SER A 206 0.72 10.43 -1.44
C SER A 206 0.52 10.32 -2.95
N LEU A 207 1.59 10.56 -3.71
CA LEU A 207 1.62 10.38 -5.16
C LEU A 207 2.49 9.17 -5.52
N PHE A 208 1.90 8.18 -6.17
CA PHE A 208 2.59 7.00 -6.70
C PHE A 208 2.77 7.15 -8.21
N VAL A 209 4.00 7.03 -8.70
CA VAL A 209 4.29 7.24 -10.12
C VAL A 209 5.19 6.13 -10.66
N HIS A 210 4.79 5.54 -11.78
CA HIS A 210 5.74 4.96 -12.72
C HIS A 210 6.21 6.05 -13.68
N PRO A 211 7.50 6.42 -13.65
CA PRO A 211 8.03 7.46 -14.51
C PRO A 211 7.93 7.08 -15.99
N ARG A 212 7.86 8.11 -16.84
CA ARG A 212 7.73 7.96 -18.29
C ARG A 212 8.97 7.31 -18.93
N ASP A 213 10.13 7.59 -18.36
CA ASP A 213 11.43 7.05 -18.77
C ASP A 213 12.25 6.65 -17.54
N GLU A 214 13.49 6.21 -17.73
CA GLU A 214 14.36 5.81 -16.62
C GLU A 214 14.86 6.99 -15.76
N THR A 215 14.55 8.23 -16.14
CA THR A 215 14.90 9.43 -15.37
C THR A 215 13.80 9.79 -14.39
N ILE A 216 14.21 10.36 -13.24
CA ILE A 216 13.27 10.71 -12.17
C ILE A 216 13.10 12.23 -11.99
N GLN A 217 13.63 13.04 -12.91
CA GLN A 217 13.65 14.50 -12.75
C GLN A 217 12.23 15.11 -12.86
N GLU A 218 11.43 14.66 -13.84
CA GLU A 218 10.03 15.10 -13.98
C GLU A 218 9.22 14.86 -12.69
N PRO A 219 9.13 13.63 -12.13
CA PRO A 219 8.34 13.40 -10.93
C PRO A 219 8.92 14.09 -9.68
N LEU A 220 10.24 14.27 -9.58
CA LEU A 220 10.84 15.03 -8.48
C LEU A 220 10.44 16.51 -8.50
N GLU A 221 10.48 17.17 -9.66
CA GLU A 221 10.06 18.57 -9.78
C GLU A 221 8.55 18.74 -9.56
N LEU A 222 7.76 17.74 -9.97
CA LEU A 222 6.35 17.68 -9.66
C LEU A 222 6.12 17.59 -8.15
N ALA A 223 6.79 16.67 -7.45
CA ALA A 223 6.67 16.52 -6.01
C ALA A 223 7.07 17.79 -5.26
N ARG A 224 8.15 18.45 -5.69
CA ARG A 224 8.58 19.75 -5.18
C ARG A 224 7.48 20.81 -5.31
N THR A 225 6.88 20.91 -6.49
CA THR A 225 5.88 21.93 -6.82
C THR A 225 4.53 21.66 -6.17
N ALA A 226 4.12 20.40 -6.11
CA ALA A 226 2.86 19.97 -5.50
C ALA A 226 2.95 19.84 -3.98
N LYS A 227 4.17 19.80 -3.40
CA LYS A 227 4.43 19.54 -1.98
C LYS A 227 3.74 18.26 -1.51
N VAL A 228 3.91 17.19 -2.28
CA VAL A 228 3.32 15.87 -2.03
C VAL A 228 4.43 14.87 -1.74
N THR A 229 4.15 13.91 -0.85
CA THR A 229 5.00 12.73 -0.66
C THR A 229 4.97 11.89 -1.93
N LEU A 230 6.13 11.61 -2.50
CA LEU A 230 6.28 10.88 -3.76
C LEU A 230 6.78 9.47 -3.53
N GLN A 231 6.14 8.48 -4.14
CA GLN A 231 6.60 7.10 -4.21
C GLN A 231 6.83 6.71 -5.67
N LEU A 232 8.07 6.37 -6.00
CA LEU A 232 8.46 5.96 -7.35
C LEU A 232 8.47 4.44 -7.48
N SER A 233 7.76 3.90 -8.47
CA SER A 233 7.96 2.53 -8.95
C SER A 233 9.01 2.54 -10.05
N LEU A 234 10.09 1.79 -9.86
CA LEU A 234 11.24 1.76 -10.76
C LEU A 234 11.58 0.31 -11.13
N ASN A 235 12.05 0.10 -12.35
CA ASN A 235 12.51 -1.23 -12.78
C ASN A 235 13.89 -1.58 -12.19
N LYS A 236 14.72 -0.58 -11.89
CA LYS A 236 16.08 -0.75 -11.35
C LYS A 236 16.55 0.47 -10.56
N LEU A 237 17.40 0.25 -9.56
CA LEU A 237 18.10 1.31 -8.82
C LEU A 237 19.55 1.41 -9.29
N THR A 238 19.83 2.38 -10.16
CA THR A 238 21.21 2.69 -10.58
C THR A 238 21.88 3.65 -9.59
N ALA A 239 23.21 3.71 -9.59
CA ALA A 239 23.95 4.66 -8.77
C ALA A 239 23.52 6.13 -9.01
N THR A 240 23.22 6.49 -10.26
CA THR A 240 22.74 7.82 -10.62
C THR A 240 21.37 8.10 -10.02
N VAL A 241 20.42 7.17 -10.15
CA VAL A 241 19.07 7.30 -9.57
C VAL A 241 19.13 7.43 -8.05
N LEU A 242 19.98 6.64 -7.39
CA LEU A 242 20.17 6.72 -5.94
C LEU A 242 20.74 8.10 -5.52
N ALA A 243 21.73 8.61 -6.24
CA ALA A 243 22.29 9.93 -5.97
C ALA A 243 21.28 11.06 -6.19
N ASP A 244 20.41 10.96 -7.20
CA ASP A 244 19.35 11.91 -7.46
C ASP A 244 18.28 11.89 -6.36
N LEU A 245 17.89 10.70 -5.88
CA LEU A 245 16.97 10.55 -4.74
C LEU A 245 17.53 11.19 -3.46
N ASP A 246 18.80 10.92 -3.14
CA ASP A 246 19.45 11.50 -1.97
C ASP A 246 19.55 13.03 -2.08
N LYS A 247 19.89 13.55 -3.26
CA LYS A 247 19.89 14.99 -3.53
C LYS A 247 18.50 15.60 -3.36
N ALA A 248 17.46 14.95 -3.86
CA ALA A 248 16.08 15.42 -3.70
C ALA A 248 15.65 15.48 -2.23
N ARG A 249 15.97 14.44 -1.45
CA ARG A 249 15.70 14.40 0.00
C ARG A 249 16.44 15.50 0.75
N MET A 250 17.72 15.75 0.43
CA MET A 250 18.48 16.87 1.01
C MET A 250 17.88 18.25 0.68
N GLN A 251 17.13 18.35 -0.42
CA GLN A 251 16.42 19.57 -0.81
C GLN A 251 15.00 19.66 -0.19
N GLY A 252 14.63 18.71 0.67
CA GLY A 252 13.35 18.70 1.38
C GLY A 252 12.20 18.07 0.59
N ILE A 253 12.48 17.35 -0.50
CA ILE A 253 11.46 16.56 -1.20
C ILE A 253 11.29 15.24 -0.44
N ASP A 254 10.07 14.96 0.01
CA ASP A 254 9.71 13.69 0.63
C ASP A 254 9.49 12.64 -0.48
N VAL A 255 10.52 11.82 -0.73
CA VAL A 255 10.51 10.83 -1.82
C VAL A 255 11.02 9.46 -1.38
N GLY A 256 10.22 8.45 -1.66
CA GLY A 256 10.56 7.04 -1.61
C GLY A 256 10.60 6.40 -3.00
N SER A 257 11.19 5.22 -3.07
CA SER A 257 11.21 4.39 -4.29
C SER A 257 11.17 2.92 -3.93
N HIS A 258 10.68 2.10 -4.83
CA HIS A 258 10.65 0.64 -4.71
C HIS A 258 10.94 -0.02 -6.06
N ILE A 259 11.36 -1.28 -5.97
CA ILE A 259 11.60 -2.17 -7.11
C ILE A 259 11.05 -3.55 -6.75
N TYR A 260 10.80 -4.37 -7.76
CA TYR A 260 10.71 -5.81 -7.54
C TYR A 260 12.09 -6.45 -7.64
N SER A 261 12.32 -7.52 -6.88
CA SER A 261 13.59 -8.25 -6.84
C SER A 261 13.78 -9.20 -8.03
N PHE A 262 13.35 -8.79 -9.23
CA PHE A 262 13.47 -9.55 -10.48
C PHE A 262 14.07 -8.66 -11.57
N THR A 263 14.88 -9.25 -12.44
CA THR A 263 15.33 -8.58 -13.66
C THR A 263 14.22 -8.73 -14.70
N GLU A 264 13.63 -7.62 -15.15
CA GLU A 264 12.86 -7.64 -16.40
C GLU A 264 13.80 -8.00 -17.55
N SER A 265 13.55 -9.14 -18.20
CA SER A 265 14.26 -9.60 -19.40
C SER A 265 13.51 -9.20 -20.66
#